data_AF-A0A6L9GF61-F1
#
_entry.id   AF-A0A6L9GF61-F1
#
_cell.length_a   1.000
_cell.length_b   1.000
_cell.length_c   1.000
_cell.angle_alpha   90.00
_cell.angle_beta   90.00
_cell.angle_gamma   90.00
#
_symmetry.space_group_name_H-M   'P 1'
#
loop_
_entity.id
_entity.type
_entity.pdbx_description
1 polymer ?
#
loop_
_entity_poly.entity_id
_entity_poly.type
_entity_poly.pdbx_seq_one_letter_code
_entity_poly.pdbx_strand_id
1 'polypeptide(L)'
;ATSASQSPSLFAYNASLIKLDACALYSPVKIASLVDPAVKGTKVALERHHLFPRAHLEETGIRELKKINQIANFAPVEWPENIRIGKKPPSAYVPPLDAALSAEKRTELYFWHALPHLWWEMPYEAFLVERRERMARVIEAA
;
A
#
# COMPACT_ATOMS: atom_id res chain seq x y z
N ALA A 1 5.52 0.00 -15.96
CA ALA A 1 4.40 0.90 -15.58
C ALA A 1 4.96 2.30 -15.34
N THR A 2 4.33 3.34 -15.88
CA THR A 2 4.81 4.73 -15.85
C THR A 2 4.62 5.37 -14.47
N SER A 3 5.62 6.11 -14.02
CA SER A 3 5.53 7.00 -12.86
C SER A 3 4.64 8.19 -13.23
N ALA A 4 3.36 8.13 -12.90
CA ALA A 4 2.47 9.30 -13.01
C ALA A 4 1.49 9.31 -11.83
N SER A 5 1.46 10.46 -11.15
CA SER A 5 0.47 10.81 -10.12
C SER A 5 -0.97 10.77 -10.64
N GLN A 6 -1.17 10.74 -11.96
CA GLN A 6 -2.46 10.69 -12.66
C GLN A 6 -2.52 9.49 -13.63
N SER A 7 -2.30 8.28 -13.10
CA SER A 7 -2.40 7.07 -13.90
C SER A 7 -3.84 6.53 -13.90
N PRO A 8 -4.47 6.25 -15.06
CA PRO A 8 -5.78 5.61 -15.11
C PRO A 8 -5.85 4.30 -14.32
N SER A 9 -4.78 3.49 -14.34
CA SER A 9 -4.71 2.25 -13.55
C SER A 9 -4.68 2.50 -12.04
N LEU A 10 -4.09 3.62 -11.58
CA LEU A 10 -4.13 3.99 -10.16
C LEU A 10 -5.55 4.41 -9.75
N PHE A 11 -6.24 5.18 -10.60
CA PHE A 11 -7.62 5.58 -10.32
C PHE A 11 -8.57 4.39 -10.31
N ALA A 12 -8.45 3.47 -11.28
CA ALA A 12 -9.22 2.24 -11.31
C ALA A 12 -9.00 1.43 -10.01
N TYR A 13 -7.74 1.20 -9.63
CA TYR A 13 -7.43 0.48 -8.41
C TYR A 13 -8.00 1.14 -7.14
N ASN A 14 -7.83 2.46 -6.98
CA ASN A 14 -8.38 3.18 -5.83
C ASN A 14 -9.92 3.16 -5.81
N ALA A 15 -10.57 3.29 -6.97
CA ALA A 15 -12.03 3.20 -7.07
C ALA A 15 -12.52 1.80 -6.70
N SER A 16 -11.81 0.75 -7.11
CA SER A 16 -12.08 -0.64 -6.73
C SER A 16 -11.97 -0.85 -5.22
N LEU A 17 -10.93 -0.31 -4.57
CA LEU A 17 -10.81 -0.34 -3.10
C LEU A 17 -12.00 0.33 -2.40
N ILE A 18 -12.46 1.47 -2.92
CA ILE A 18 -13.62 2.18 -2.37
C ILE A 18 -14.89 1.35 -2.56
N LYS A 19 -15.11 0.78 -3.76
CA LYS A 19 -16.28 -0.04 -4.07
C LYS A 19 -16.35 -1.31 -3.22
N LEU A 20 -15.20 -1.91 -2.92
CA LEU A 20 -15.05 -3.06 -2.03
C LEU A 20 -15.12 -2.71 -0.54
N ASP A 21 -15.38 -1.44 -0.20
CA ASP A 21 -15.42 -0.92 1.16
C ASP A 21 -14.13 -1.25 1.95
N ALA A 22 -12.98 -1.21 1.27
CA ALA A 22 -11.70 -1.59 1.86
C ALA A 22 -11.23 -0.59 2.93
N CYS A 23 -10.48 -1.10 3.90
CA CYS A 23 -9.75 -0.27 4.87
C CYS A 23 -8.31 0.02 4.41
N ALA A 24 -7.72 1.09 4.95
CA ALA A 24 -6.31 1.42 4.79
C ALA A 24 -5.40 0.34 5.38
N LEU A 25 -4.16 0.31 4.91
CA LEU A 25 -3.23 -0.75 5.26
C LEU A 25 -2.95 -0.75 6.77
N TYR A 26 -3.21 -1.88 7.43
CA TYR A 26 -3.11 -2.06 8.89
C TYR A 26 -3.93 -1.07 9.73
N SER A 27 -5.04 -0.57 9.17
CA SER A 27 -5.89 0.44 9.80
C SER A 27 -7.38 0.04 9.72
N PRO A 28 -8.23 0.43 10.68
CA PRO A 28 -9.68 0.28 10.57
C PRO A 28 -10.34 1.36 9.69
N VAL A 29 -9.59 2.36 9.22
CA VAL A 29 -10.11 3.52 8.49
C VAL A 29 -10.40 3.15 7.04
N LYS A 30 -11.57 3.53 6.52
CA LYS A 30 -11.98 3.23 5.15
C LYS A 30 -11.22 4.08 4.12
N ILE A 31 -10.90 3.48 2.97
CA ILE A 31 -10.28 4.21 1.85
C ILE A 31 -11.18 5.33 1.35
N ALA A 32 -12.51 5.17 1.43
CA ALA A 32 -13.49 6.19 1.04
C ALA A 32 -13.26 7.56 1.73
N SER A 33 -12.68 7.58 2.92
CA SER A 33 -12.32 8.81 3.63
C SER A 33 -11.30 9.69 2.88
N LEU A 34 -10.57 9.15 1.88
CA LEU A 34 -9.68 9.93 1.00
C LEU A 34 -10.43 10.89 0.07
N VAL A 35 -11.68 10.59 -0.27
CA VAL A 35 -12.44 11.31 -1.32
C VAL A 35 -13.68 12.00 -0.78
N ASP A 36 -13.97 11.87 0.51
CA ASP A 36 -15.13 12.50 1.15
C ASP A 36 -14.87 14.00 1.40
N PRO A 37 -15.57 14.92 0.69
CA PRO A 37 -15.37 16.37 0.85
C PRO A 37 -15.85 16.91 2.20
N ALA A 38 -16.65 16.13 2.95
CA ALA A 38 -17.10 16.49 4.29
C ALA A 38 -16.05 16.20 5.37
N VAL A 39 -15.05 15.34 5.08
CA VAL A 39 -13.93 15.05 5.98
C VAL A 39 -12.95 16.24 5.95
N LYS A 40 -13.16 17.20 6.85
CA LYS A 40 -12.27 18.35 7.07
C LYS A 40 -11.56 18.24 8.43
N GLY A 41 -10.30 17.78 8.49
CA GLY A 41 -9.43 18.02 9.66
C GLY A 41 -8.55 16.88 10.23
N THR A 42 -7.25 17.19 10.28
CA THR A 42 -6.09 16.87 11.16
C THR A 42 -5.86 15.58 11.95
N LYS A 43 -6.78 14.63 12.19
CA LYS A 43 -6.44 13.49 13.09
C LYS A 43 -6.29 12.11 12.45
N VAL A 44 -6.83 11.89 11.25
CA VAL A 44 -6.68 10.62 10.53
C VAL A 44 -6.57 10.87 9.03
N ALA A 45 -5.61 11.71 8.63
CA ALA A 45 -5.30 11.86 7.22
C ALA A 45 -4.66 10.56 6.72
N LEU A 46 -5.27 9.93 5.72
CA LEU A 46 -4.65 8.84 5.00
C LEU A 46 -3.60 9.42 4.04
N GLU A 47 -2.41 8.83 4.04
CA GLU A 47 -1.30 9.21 3.18
C GLU A 47 -0.81 8.03 2.36
N ARG A 48 -0.18 8.34 1.22
CA ARG A 48 0.53 7.32 0.45
C ARG A 48 1.89 7.08 1.07
N HIS A 49 2.15 5.83 1.46
CA HIS A 49 3.45 5.39 1.94
C HIS A 49 4.06 4.35 1.00
N HIS A 50 5.39 4.39 0.86
CA HIS A 50 6.12 3.38 0.11
C HIS A 50 6.19 2.08 0.93
N LEU A 51 5.65 0.98 0.42
CA LEU A 51 5.74 -0.36 1.05
C LEU A 51 7.19 -0.81 1.23
N PHE A 52 8.06 -0.46 0.29
CA PHE A 52 9.50 -0.50 0.47
C PHE A 52 9.99 0.96 0.52
N PRO A 53 10.27 1.51 1.72
CA PRO A 53 10.64 2.92 1.86
C PRO A 53 11.82 3.32 1.00
N ARG A 54 11.75 4.52 0.45
CA ARG A 54 12.77 5.06 -0.47
C ARG A 54 14.19 4.94 0.09
N ALA A 55 14.40 5.32 1.35
CA ALA A 55 15.73 5.28 1.97
C ALA A 55 16.29 3.85 2.04
N HIS A 56 15.45 2.88 2.40
CA HIS A 56 15.81 1.46 2.39
C HIS A 56 16.18 0.97 0.98
N LEU A 57 15.42 1.37 -0.04
CA LEU A 57 15.74 1.04 -1.44
C LEU A 57 17.05 1.66 -1.91
N GLU A 58 17.32 2.92 -1.54
CA GLU A 58 18.57 3.61 -1.88
C GLU A 58 19.81 2.96 -1.22
N GLU A 59 19.66 2.50 0.03
CA GLU A 59 20.69 1.76 0.78
C GLU A 59 20.99 0.38 0.18
N THR A 60 19.97 -0.27 -0.40
CA THR A 60 20.10 -1.57 -1.09
C THR A 60 20.52 -1.44 -2.56
N GLY A 61 20.85 -0.21 -3.02
CA GLY A 61 21.40 0.06 -4.35
C GLY A 61 20.37 0.47 -5.41
N ILE A 62 19.08 0.54 -5.07
CA ILE A 62 18.00 0.94 -5.98
C ILE A 62 17.77 2.45 -5.81
N ARG A 63 18.45 3.25 -6.65
CA ARG A 63 18.40 4.73 -6.58
C ARG A 63 17.56 5.39 -7.66
N GLU A 64 17.11 4.62 -8.65
CA GLU A 64 16.31 5.14 -9.75
C GLU A 64 14.91 5.53 -9.26
N LEU A 65 14.59 6.84 -9.26
CA LEU A 65 13.31 7.35 -8.78
C LEU A 65 12.11 6.75 -9.51
N LYS A 66 12.24 6.42 -10.79
CA LYS A 66 11.18 5.75 -11.56
C LYS A 66 10.86 4.36 -11.04
N LYS A 67 11.87 3.62 -10.56
CA LYS A 67 11.67 2.31 -9.92
C LYS A 67 11.04 2.44 -8.55
N ILE A 68 11.55 3.37 -7.74
CA ILE A 68 11.07 3.62 -6.37
C ILE A 68 9.62 4.10 -6.35
N ASN A 69 9.27 5.04 -7.23
CA ASN A 69 7.96 5.71 -7.26
C ASN A 69 6.92 4.98 -8.13
N GLN A 70 7.03 3.67 -8.26
CA GLN A 70 6.01 2.86 -8.92
C GLN A 70 4.73 2.81 -8.08
N ILE A 71 3.57 2.85 -8.74
CA ILE A 71 2.26 2.70 -8.09
C ILE A 71 2.21 1.45 -7.21
N ALA A 72 2.76 0.34 -7.71
CA ALA A 72 2.85 -0.93 -6.99
C ALA A 72 3.74 -0.88 -5.73
N ASN A 73 4.52 0.18 -5.51
CA ASN A 73 5.24 0.39 -4.26
C ASN A 73 4.46 1.24 -3.24
N PHE A 74 3.23 1.66 -3.51
CA PHE A 74 2.46 2.49 -2.57
C PHE A 74 1.25 1.79 -1.99
N ALA A 75 0.90 2.15 -0.76
CA ALA A 75 -0.38 1.85 -0.13
C ALA A 75 -0.86 3.05 0.71
N PRO A 76 -2.17 3.21 0.91
CA PRO A 76 -2.72 4.17 1.86
C PRO A 76 -2.52 3.68 3.29
N VAL A 77 -1.95 4.53 4.14
CA VAL A 77 -1.75 4.30 5.58
C VAL A 77 -2.21 5.54 6.35
N GLU A 78 -2.51 5.41 7.64
CA GLU A 78 -2.76 6.59 8.47
C GLU A 78 -1.46 7.38 8.70
N TRP A 79 -1.55 8.71 8.75
CA TRP A 79 -0.42 9.61 9.00
C TRP A 79 0.44 9.24 10.23
N PRO A 80 -0.13 8.91 11.42
CA PRO A 80 0.69 8.48 12.55
C PRO A 80 1.48 7.21 12.26
N GLU A 81 0.90 6.26 11.52
CA GLU A 81 1.58 5.03 11.13
C GLU A 81 2.67 5.29 10.09
N ASN A 82 2.41 6.18 9.13
CA ASN A 82 3.41 6.63 8.16
C ASN A 82 4.69 7.13 8.87
N ILE A 83 4.52 7.95 9.92
CA ILE A 83 5.64 8.45 10.74
C ILE A 83 6.35 7.31 11.49
N ARG A 84 5.59 6.38 12.09
CA ARG A 84 6.15 5.24 12.85
C ARG A 84 6.97 4.29 11.96
N ILE A 85 6.53 4.06 10.73
CA ILE A 85 7.25 3.25 9.74
C ILE A 85 8.50 4.01 9.28
N GLY A 86 8.32 5.25 8.82
CA GLY A 86 9.41 6.12 8.38
C GLY A 86 10.26 5.49 7.27
N LYS A 87 11.51 5.15 7.60
CA LYS A 87 12.51 4.60 6.66
C LYS A 87 12.77 3.10 6.85
N LYS A 88 12.07 2.44 7.77
CA LYS A 88 12.33 1.04 8.14
C LYS A 88 12.07 0.11 6.96
N PRO A 89 12.88 -0.95 6.75
CA PRO A 89 12.55 -1.97 5.77
C PRO A 89 11.24 -2.68 6.14
N PRO A 90 10.48 -3.22 5.17
CA PRO A 90 9.25 -3.95 5.45
C PRO A 90 9.45 -5.11 6.41
N SER A 91 10.58 -5.81 6.34
CA SER A 91 10.94 -6.87 7.29
C SER A 91 11.04 -6.40 8.75
N ALA A 92 11.22 -5.10 9.01
CA ALA A 92 11.31 -4.55 10.36
C ALA A 92 9.97 -4.03 10.91
N TYR A 93 9.05 -3.58 10.05
CA TYR A 93 7.78 -2.99 10.50
C TYR A 93 6.55 -3.87 10.25
N VAL A 94 6.60 -4.76 9.25
CA VAL A 94 5.43 -5.58 8.86
C VAL A 94 5.17 -6.74 9.82
N PRO A 95 6.17 -7.56 10.25
CA PRO A 95 5.89 -8.73 11.08
C PRO A 95 5.05 -8.47 12.34
N PRO A 96 5.31 -7.43 13.16
CA PRO A 96 4.49 -7.16 14.34
C PRO A 96 3.06 -6.69 13.99
N LEU A 97 2.88 -5.94 12.88
CA LEU A 97 1.57 -5.50 12.42
C LEU A 97 0.75 -6.67 11.87
N ASP A 98 1.39 -7.54 11.12
CA ASP A 98 0.77 -8.71 10.49
C ASP A 98 0.39 -9.79 11.53
N ALA A 99 1.24 -9.99 12.54
CA ALA A 99 0.99 -10.92 13.64
C ALA A 99 -0.19 -10.48 14.54
N ALA A 100 -0.49 -9.18 14.58
CA ALA A 100 -1.62 -8.65 15.36
C ALA A 100 -2.99 -8.89 14.69
N LEU A 101 -3.01 -9.31 13.42
CA LEU A 101 -4.24 -9.61 12.68
C LEU A 101 -4.72 -11.05 12.91
N SER A 102 -6.05 -11.23 12.94
CA SER A 102 -6.64 -12.56 12.76
C SER A 102 -6.38 -13.07 11.33
N ALA A 103 -6.50 -14.38 11.12
CA ALA A 103 -6.29 -14.97 9.80
C ALA A 103 -7.26 -14.41 8.75
N GLU A 104 -8.52 -14.18 9.14
CA GLU A 104 -9.57 -13.63 8.27
C GLU A 104 -9.22 -12.20 7.86
N LYS A 105 -8.87 -11.34 8.83
CA LYS A 105 -8.48 -9.95 8.58
C LYS A 105 -7.22 -9.85 7.73
N ARG A 106 -6.25 -10.74 7.93
CA ARG A 106 -5.04 -10.80 7.12
C ARG A 106 -5.34 -11.15 5.67
N THR A 107 -6.16 -12.18 5.44
CA THR A 107 -6.59 -12.58 4.09
C THR A 107 -7.31 -11.44 3.37
N GLU A 108 -8.24 -10.78 4.06
CA GLU A 108 -8.99 -9.65 3.51
C GLU A 108 -8.06 -8.46 3.19
N LEU A 109 -7.17 -8.09 4.13
CA LEU A 109 -6.20 -7.03 3.94
C LEU A 109 -5.27 -7.30 2.75
N TYR A 110 -4.78 -8.52 2.61
CA TYR A 110 -3.87 -8.90 1.51
C TYR A 110 -4.57 -8.89 0.17
N PHE A 111 -5.84 -9.32 0.14
CA PHE A 111 -6.65 -9.20 -1.05
C PHE A 111 -6.80 -7.73 -1.43
N TRP A 112 -7.34 -6.89 -0.55
CA TRP A 112 -7.53 -5.46 -0.84
C TRP A 112 -6.24 -4.78 -1.29
N HIS A 113 -5.15 -4.93 -0.54
CA HIS A 113 -3.90 -4.22 -0.84
C HIS A 113 -3.02 -4.90 -1.88
N ALA A 114 -3.53 -5.94 -2.54
CA ALA A 114 -2.85 -6.71 -3.57
C ALA A 114 -1.49 -7.26 -3.10
N LEU A 115 -1.40 -7.70 -1.85
CA LEU A 115 -0.16 -8.12 -1.22
C LEU A 115 0.04 -9.64 -1.38
N PRO A 116 1.20 -10.07 -1.90
CA PRO A 116 1.65 -11.45 -1.80
C PRO A 116 1.81 -11.90 -0.33
N HIS A 117 1.75 -13.21 -0.09
CA HIS A 117 2.13 -13.76 1.20
C HIS A 117 3.62 -13.53 1.46
N LEU A 118 3.99 -13.13 2.68
CA LEU A 118 5.38 -12.79 3.08
C LEU A 118 6.04 -11.74 2.16
N TRP A 119 5.26 -10.80 1.62
CA TRP A 119 5.77 -9.79 0.69
C TRP A 119 6.96 -8.97 1.23
N TRP A 120 7.08 -8.84 2.55
CA TRP A 120 8.19 -8.12 3.22
C TRP A 120 9.54 -8.85 3.15
N GLU A 121 9.56 -10.11 2.72
CA GLU A 121 10.78 -10.91 2.51
C GLU A 121 11.13 -11.02 1.02
N MET A 122 10.24 -10.57 0.14
CA MET A 122 10.43 -10.68 -1.30
C MET A 122 11.51 -9.72 -1.81
N PRO A 123 12.30 -10.13 -2.82
CA PRO A 123 13.07 -9.20 -3.62
C PRO A 123 12.16 -8.13 -4.24
N TYR A 124 12.56 -6.87 -4.14
CA TYR A 124 11.73 -5.72 -4.52
C TYR A 124 11.15 -5.81 -5.95
N GLU A 125 11.96 -6.22 -6.92
CA GLU A 125 11.52 -6.33 -8.33
C GLU A 125 10.49 -7.46 -8.52
N ALA A 126 10.65 -8.59 -7.81
CA ALA A 126 9.68 -9.68 -7.83
C ALA A 126 8.35 -9.25 -7.19
N PHE A 127 8.42 -8.57 -6.05
CA PHE A 127 7.26 -7.97 -5.38
C PHE A 127 6.48 -7.04 -6.32
N LEU A 128 7.18 -6.17 -7.04
CA LEU A 128 6.53 -5.23 -7.97
C LEU A 128 5.79 -5.93 -9.11
N VAL A 129 6.33 -7.04 -9.64
CA VAL A 129 5.67 -7.84 -10.69
C VAL A 129 4.40 -8.47 -10.13
N GLU A 130 4.52 -9.20 -9.01
CA GLU A 130 3.40 -9.93 -8.45
C GLU A 130 2.28 -8.99 -7.96
N ARG A 131 2.66 -7.86 -7.34
CA ARG A 131 1.68 -6.88 -6.87
C ARG A 131 0.89 -6.26 -8.01
N ARG A 132 1.48 -6.02 -9.18
CA ARG A 132 0.74 -5.49 -10.35
C ARG A 132 -0.33 -6.47 -10.83
N GLU A 133 -0.02 -7.75 -10.89
CA GLU A 133 -0.99 -8.78 -11.26
C GLU A 133 -2.12 -8.87 -10.25
N ARG A 134 -1.80 -8.83 -8.94
CA ARG A 134 -2.79 -8.83 -7.88
C ARG A 134 -3.66 -7.58 -7.88
N MET A 135 -3.10 -6.40 -8.18
CA MET A 135 -3.86 -5.16 -8.33
C MET A 135 -4.90 -5.27 -9.45
N ALA A 136 -4.56 -5.92 -10.57
CA ALA A 136 -5.52 -6.19 -11.64
C ALA A 136 -6.67 -7.07 -11.16
N ARG A 137 -6.38 -8.12 -10.36
CA ARG A 137 -7.42 -8.98 -9.77
C ARG A 137 -8.35 -8.24 -8.82
N VAL A 138 -7.83 -7.29 -8.04
CA VAL A 138 -8.66 -6.42 -7.19
C VAL A 138 -9.59 -5.55 -8.04
N ILE A 139 -9.09 -5.04 -9.17
CA ILE A 139 -9.92 -4.27 -10.10
C ILE A 139 -11.04 -5.13 -10.69
N GLU A 140 -10.74 -6.34 -11.14
CA GLU A 140 -11.70 -7.28 -11.72
C GLU A 140 -12.78 -7.74 -10.73
N ALA A 141 -12.43 -7.84 -9.45
CA ALA A 141 -13.34 -8.29 -8.40
C ALA A 141 -14.28 -7.22 -7.85
N ALA A 142 -14.04 -5.94 -8.18
CA ALA A 142 -14.82 -4.82 -7.66
C ALA A 142 -16.08 -4.56 -8.48
#